data_AF-A0A4Q5QGT7-F1
#
_entry.id   AF-A0A4Q5QGT7-F1
#
_cell.length_a   1.000
_cell.length_b   1.000
_cell.length_c   1.000
_cell.angle_alpha   90.00
_cell.angle_beta   90.00
_cell.angle_gamma   90.00
#
_symmetry.space_group_name_H-M   'P 1'
#
loop_
_entity.id
_entity.type
_entity.pdbx_description
1 polymer ?
#
loop_
_entity_poly.entity_id
_entity_poly.type
_entity_poly.pdbx_seq_one_letter_code
_entity_poly.pdbx_strand_id
1 'polypeptide(L)'
;EMYGYEITQKVKEITADKIVLTQGALYPALHKLEAEGLLESYTQTVDNRIRKYYRLTTEGQNGVKTQLKEAQDFISQLQMILNLKPNLA
;
A
#
# COMPACT_ATOMS: atom_id res chain seq x y z
N GLU A 1 -12.44 2.35 -5.43
CA GLU A 1 -12.08 3.31 -4.36
C GLU A 1 -12.29 2.60 -3.04
N MET A 2 -11.54 2.93 -2.00
CA MET A 2 -11.67 2.30 -0.68
C MET A 2 -11.48 3.34 0.43
N TYR A 3 -12.13 3.15 1.57
CA TYR A 3 -11.79 3.90 2.79
C TYR A 3 -10.74 3.15 3.62
N GLY A 4 -10.10 3.84 4.56
CA GLY A 4 -8.90 3.33 5.26
C GLY A 4 -9.06 1.92 5.85
N TYR A 5 -10.21 1.62 6.46
CA TYR A 5 -10.47 0.28 7.00
C TYR A 5 -10.54 -0.80 5.91
N GLU A 6 -11.21 -0.55 4.78
CA GLU A 6 -11.25 -1.51 3.65
C GLU A 6 -9.85 -1.81 3.13
N ILE A 7 -8.97 -0.81 3.06
CA ILE A 7 -7.57 -1.01 2.65
C ILE A 7 -6.86 -1.97 3.62
N THR A 8 -6.99 -1.73 4.94
CA THR A 8 -6.38 -2.63 5.94
C THR A 8 -6.90 -4.06 5.84
N GLN A 9 -8.22 -4.23 5.67
CA GLN A 9 -8.85 -5.53 5.56
C GLN A 9 -8.43 -6.24 4.27
N LYS A 10 -8.32 -5.50 3.16
CA LYS A 10 -7.92 -6.08 1.88
C LYS A 10 -6.50 -6.61 1.92
N VAL A 11 -5.56 -5.85 2.52
CA VAL A 11 -4.17 -6.30 2.67
C VAL A 11 -4.09 -7.52 3.59
N LYS A 12 -4.85 -7.53 4.68
CA LYS A 12 -4.93 -8.68 5.58
C LYS A 12 -5.44 -9.93 4.86
N GLU A 13 -6.50 -9.80 4.06
CA GLU A 13 -7.09 -10.89 3.27
C GLU A 13 -6.09 -11.46 2.24
N ILE A 14 -5.51 -10.62 1.38
CA ILE A 14 -4.63 -11.09 0.30
C ILE A 14 -3.31 -11.68 0.81
N THR A 15 -2.91 -11.34 2.03
CA THR A 15 -1.68 -11.85 2.65
C THR A 15 -1.94 -13.02 3.61
N ALA A 16 -3.16 -13.56 3.66
CA ALA A 16 -3.54 -14.63 4.59
C ALA A 16 -3.12 -14.32 6.04
N ASP A 17 -3.46 -13.11 6.49
CA ASP A 17 -3.16 -12.56 7.82
C ASP A 17 -1.67 -12.38 8.14
N LYS A 18 -0.76 -12.58 7.18
CA LYS A 18 0.68 -12.40 7.39
C LYS A 18 1.10 -10.93 7.47
N ILE A 19 0.35 -10.03 6.82
CA ILE A 19 0.56 -8.59 6.91
C ILE A 19 -0.70 -7.94 7.47
N VAL A 20 -0.55 -7.31 8.63
CA VAL A 20 -1.59 -6.52 9.28
C VAL A 20 -1.18 -5.06 9.27
N LEU A 21 -1.80 -4.27 8.40
CA LEU A 21 -1.57 -2.83 8.37
C LEU A 21 -2.25 -2.16 9.56
N THR A 22 -1.46 -1.51 10.39
CA THR A 22 -1.98 -0.68 11.49
C THR A 22 -2.43 0.68 10.94
N GLN A 23 -3.35 1.34 11.63
CA GLN A 23 -3.73 2.71 11.29
C GLN A 23 -2.54 3.68 11.34
N GLY A 24 -1.63 3.48 12.28
CA GLY A 24 -0.41 4.27 12.42
C GLY A 24 0.58 4.11 11.24
N ALA A 25 0.51 3.01 10.50
CA ALA A 25 1.29 2.82 9.28
C ALA A 25 0.53 3.30 8.03
N LEU A 26 -0.78 3.02 7.96
CA LEU A 26 -1.59 3.31 6.79
C LEU A 26 -1.75 4.81 6.55
N TYR A 27 -2.21 5.58 7.54
CA TYR A 27 -2.60 6.96 7.31
C TYR A 27 -1.42 7.88 6.94
N PRO A 28 -0.22 7.77 7.55
CA PRO A 28 0.94 8.52 7.08
C PRO A 28 1.30 8.22 5.62
N ALA A 29 1.18 6.97 5.18
CA ALA A 29 1.42 6.60 3.79
C ALA A 29 0.38 7.22 2.84
N LEU A 30 -0.90 7.16 3.20
CA LEU A 30 -1.97 7.79 2.40
C LEU A 30 -1.78 9.31 2.32
N HIS A 31 -1.44 9.98 3.43
CA HIS A 31 -1.17 11.42 3.44
C HIS A 31 0.02 11.80 2.56
N LYS A 32 1.09 10.99 2.57
CA LYS A 32 2.22 11.20 1.67
C LYS A 32 1.80 11.10 0.20
N LEU A 33 1.03 10.08 -0.16
CA LEU A 33 0.52 9.91 -1.53
C LEU A 33 -0.43 11.03 -1.96
N GLU A 34 -1.24 11.57 -1.04
CA GLU A 34 -2.06 12.76 -1.30
C GLU A 34 -1.18 14.00 -1.53
N ALA A 35 -0.15 14.22 -0.70
CA ALA A 35 0.76 15.35 -0.83
C ALA A 35 1.60 15.30 -2.13
N GLU A 36 1.89 14.10 -2.63
CA GLU A 36 2.55 13.87 -3.91
C GLU A 36 1.61 13.96 -5.12
N GLY A 37 0.30 14.20 -4.92
CA GLY A 37 -0.68 14.29 -6.01
C GLY A 37 -1.06 12.95 -6.64
N LEU A 38 -0.58 11.83 -6.08
CA LEU A 38 -0.84 10.47 -6.56
C LEU A 38 -2.21 9.93 -6.12
N LEU A 39 -2.77 10.54 -5.08
CA LEU A 39 -4.04 10.15 -4.48
C LEU A 39 -4.93 11.37 -4.30
N GLU A 40 -6.22 11.21 -4.59
CA GLU A 40 -7.27 12.14 -4.20
C GLU A 40 -8.18 11.47 -3.17
N SER A 41 -8.83 12.29 -2.36
CA SER A 41 -9.78 11.81 -1.37
C SER A 41 -11.04 12.65 -1.30
N TYR A 42 -12.11 12.00 -0.86
CA TYR A 42 -13.38 12.64 -0.60
C TYR A 42 -14.04 12.01 0.62
N THR A 43 -14.96 12.74 1.25
CA THR A 43 -15.74 12.22 2.38
C THR A 43 -17.15 11.89 1.92
N GLN A 44 -17.68 10.78 2.43
CA GLN A 44 -19.05 10.36 2.19
C GLN A 44 -19.67 9.88 3.51
N THR A 45 -20.94 10.24 3.73
CA THR A 45 -21.71 9.71 4.86
C THR A 45 -22.38 8.41 4.44
N VAL A 46 -22.09 7.33 5.17
CA VAL A 46 -22.67 6.00 4.96
C VAL A 46 -23.11 5.48 6.32
N ASP A 47 -24.39 5.15 6.48
CA ASP A 47 -24.98 4.68 7.75
C ASP A 47 -24.70 5.62 8.92
N ASN A 48 -24.93 6.92 8.74
CA ASN A 48 -24.62 7.97 9.73
C ASN A 48 -23.13 8.07 10.14
N ARG A 49 -22.21 7.44 9.40
CA ARG A 49 -20.76 7.52 9.64
C ARG A 49 -20.07 8.22 8.48
N ILE A 50 -19.22 9.19 8.81
CA ILE A 50 -18.37 9.86 7.83
C ILE A 50 -17.19 8.94 7.51
N ARG A 51 -17.02 8.59 6.24
CA ARG A 51 -15.92 7.78 5.73
C ARG A 51 -15.10 8.62 4.75
N LYS A 52 -13.77 8.61 4.89
CA LYS A 52 -12.85 9.20 3.91
C LYS A 52 -12.44 8.13 2.91
N TYR A 53 -12.84 8.30 1.67
CA TYR A 53 -12.50 7.43 0.55
C TYR A 53 -11.28 7.97 -0.19
N TYR A 54 -10.53 7.05 -0.78
CA TYR A 54 -9.31 7.33 -1.52
C TYR A 54 -9.37 6.75 -2.92
N ARG A 55 -8.84 7.51 -3.87
CA ARG A 55 -8.74 7.16 -5.29
C ARG A 55 -7.39 7.56 -5.84
N LEU A 56 -6.85 6.75 -6.75
CA LEU A 56 -5.68 7.13 -7.54
C LEU A 56 -6.05 8.20 -8.57
N THR A 57 -5.26 9.26 -8.61
CA THR A 57 -5.31 10.24 -9.70
C THR A 57 -4.80 9.61 -11.00
N THR A 58 -4.93 10.30 -12.14
CA THR A 58 -4.34 9.84 -13.41
C THR A 58 -2.82 9.68 -13.28
N GLU A 59 -2.15 10.60 -12.59
CA GLU A 59 -0.72 10.52 -12.31
C GLU A 59 -0.40 9.34 -11.39
N GLY A 60 -1.19 9.16 -10.31
CA GLY A 60 -1.10 7.99 -9.43
C GLY A 60 -1.17 6.67 -10.18
N GLN A 61 -2.14 6.52 -11.10
CA GLN A 61 -2.29 5.31 -11.92
C GLN A 61 -1.09 5.05 -12.82
N ASN A 62 -0.51 6.10 -13.42
CA ASN A 62 0.69 5.98 -14.24
C ASN A 62 1.91 5.58 -13.39
N GLY A 63 2.03 6.14 -12.18
CA GLY A 63 3.10 5.85 -11.24
C GLY A 63 3.08 4.42 -10.66
N VAL A 64 1.91 3.77 -10.58
CA VAL A 64 1.78 2.39 -10.05
C VAL A 64 2.72 1.42 -10.75
N LYS A 65 2.85 1.51 -12.08
CA LYS A 65 3.70 0.58 -12.84
C LYS A 65 5.17 0.70 -12.45
N THR A 66 5.65 1.93 -12.31
CA THR A 66 7.02 2.22 -11.88
C THR A 66 7.27 1.71 -10.47
N GLN A 67 6.38 2.05 -9.53
CA GLN A 67 6.52 1.64 -8.13
C GLN A 67 6.48 0.11 -7.96
N LEU A 68 5.61 -0.57 -8.72
CA LEU A 68 5.55 -2.03 -8.71
C LEU A 68 6.85 -2.64 -9.25
N LYS A 69 7.41 -2.05 -10.31
CA LYS A 69 8.67 -2.52 -10.89
C LYS A 69 9.83 -2.36 -9.90
N GLU A 70 9.94 -1.21 -9.25
CA GLU A 70 10.96 -0.96 -8.23
C GLU A 70 10.85 -1.94 -7.05
N ALA A 71 9.62 -2.20 -6.56
CA ALA A 71 9.39 -3.17 -5.50
C ALA A 71 9.78 -4.60 -5.92
N GLN A 72 9.44 -5.02 -7.15
CA GLN A 72 9.81 -6.33 -7.69
C GLN A 72 11.33 -6.48 -7.82
N ASP A 73 12.01 -5.44 -8.29
CA ASP A 73 13.46 -5.43 -8.44
C ASP A 73 14.15 -5.52 -7.08
N PHE A 74 13.66 -4.77 -6.09
CA PHE A 74 14.15 -4.83 -4.71
C PHE A 74 13.99 -6.23 -4.09
N ILE A 75 12.82 -6.86 -4.23
CA ILE A 75 12.57 -8.22 -3.72
C ILE A 75 13.52 -9.23 -4.40
N SER A 76 13.73 -9.09 -5.71
CA SER A 76 14.64 -9.96 -6.47
C SER A 76 16.08 -9.83 -5.98
N GLN A 77 16.56 -8.62 -5.70
CA GLN A 77 17.88 -8.37 -5.12
C GLN A 77 18.01 -8.97 -3.71
N LEU A 78 16.99 -8.83 -2.87
CA LEU A 78 16.98 -9.48 -1.54
C LEU A 78 17.03 -11.01 -1.64
N GLN A 79 16.31 -11.61 -2.60
CA GLN A 79 16.36 -13.05 -2.84
C GLN A 79 17.76 -13.50 -3.27
N MET A 80 18.48 -12.71 -4.07
CA MET A 80 19.88 -13.02 -4.43
C MET A 80 20.77 -13.09 -3.18
N ILE A 81 20.60 -12.16 -2.24
CA ILE A 81 21.35 -12.15 -0.97
C ILE A 81 21.01 -13.39 -0.13
N LEU A 82 19.72 -13.72 0.02
CA LEU A 82 19.28 -14.88 0.81
C LEU A 82 19.69 -16.22 0.19
N ASN A 83 19.84 -16.29 -1.12
CA ASN A 83 20.27 -17.49 -1.85
C ASN A 83 21.79 -17.70 -1.85
N LEU A 84 22.57 -16.73 -1.35
CA LEU A 84 23.97 -17.00 -1.01
C LEU A 84 23.95 -18.06 0.10
N LYS A 85 24.26 -19.31 -0.23
CA LYS A 85 24.45 -20.36 0.80
C LYS A 85 25.46 -19.79 1.81
N PRO A 86 25.04 -19.44 3.03
CA PRO A 86 26.02 -19.07 4.03
C PRO A 86 26.84 -20.34 4.25
N ASN A 87 28.16 -20.24 4.08
CA ASN A 87 29.05 -21.29 4.55
C ASN A 87 29.01 -21.21 6.08
N LEU A 88 27.97 -21.81 6.67
CA LEU A 88 27.84 -22.00 8.10
C LEU A 88 28.78 -23.16 8.43
N ALA A 89 30.06 -22.82 8.54
CA ALA A 89 31.08 -23.68 9.13
C ALA A 89 30.77 -23.90 10.62
#